data_AF-A0A6I2GRX4-F1
#
_entry.id   AF-A0A6I2GRX4-F1
#
_cell.length_a   1.000
_cell.length_b   1.000
_cell.length_c   1.000
_cell.angle_alpha   90.00
_cell.angle_beta   90.00
_cell.angle_gamma   90.00
#
_symmetry.space_group_name_H-M   'P 1'
#
loop_
_entity.id
_entity.type
_entity.pdbx_description
1 polymer ?
#
loop_
_entity_poly.entity_id
_entity_poly.type
_entity_poly.pdbx_seq_one_letter_code
_entity_poly.pdbx_strand_id
1 'polypeptide(L)'
;MTTAVIRRPSWEQCCSHWARTLVSRCMEEETGGEVTQPPRNRRPRARGARRGMLAALAPAGSASRQAPPPVVLRGAPGCTTVDVPTVRSTPMPVLHTPLCDLLGLRVPLLQSGMLRVAGPALVAEVSRAGGLGILAGLSLPPDTLRAQIREVRRLTDRPFGVNLWLHPLVRAPTPPAQLPAQEVQRVQGKLNAFRAELGLQPVQGPPPPAPPAYIDEDFEVLVEERVPVWSVGLGVPSAAQVERCHAAGIKVVGMAASVADARTLEAAGVDVLVAQGSEAGGHRSTWTGGTPHERALVGTLALVPAMVDAVRVPVVAAGGITDGRGLVASLALGASGVLLGTRFVATRESEAPDLWKQALLARGADDTVLTRMASGLWGRALRNPLAEAFGADGIAGLSGYGQRGAIQDIVKEATARGDAEHFPLFGGQGVGLMHDVPGAGEVVERMVAEAQAVLARLR
;
A
#
# COMPACT_ATOMS: atom_id res chain seq x y z
N MET A 1 12.76 35.97 -62.18
CA MET A 1 12.81 34.69 -61.43
C MET A 1 13.02 35.05 -59.98
N THR A 2 11.93 35.07 -59.21
CA THR A 2 11.89 35.61 -57.85
C THR A 2 11.52 34.47 -56.91
N THR A 3 12.45 34.09 -56.05
CA THR A 3 12.35 32.94 -55.15
C THR A 3 11.46 33.28 -53.95
N ALA A 4 10.39 32.50 -53.77
CA ALA A 4 9.44 32.64 -52.67
C ALA A 4 9.99 32.02 -51.37
N VAL A 5 9.96 32.79 -50.29
CA VAL A 5 10.20 32.34 -48.91
C VAL A 5 8.85 31.92 -48.31
N ILE A 6 8.68 30.65 -47.99
CA ILE A 6 7.52 30.15 -47.25
C ILE A 6 7.73 30.46 -45.75
N ARG A 7 6.97 31.42 -45.22
CA ARG A 7 6.85 31.63 -43.77
C ARG A 7 5.74 30.74 -43.21
N ARG A 8 6.04 29.99 -42.14
CA ARG A 8 5.02 29.28 -41.33
C ARG A 8 4.37 30.27 -40.35
N PRO A 9 3.04 30.19 -40.10
CA PRO A 9 2.37 31.06 -39.14
C PRO A 9 2.69 30.66 -37.68
N SER A 10 2.64 31.64 -36.78
CA SER A 10 2.88 31.47 -35.34
C SER A 10 1.68 30.82 -34.63
N TRP A 11 1.98 30.14 -33.52
CA TRP A 11 1.07 29.40 -32.63
C TRP A 11 -0.23 30.16 -32.26
N GLU A 12 -0.17 31.48 -32.10
CA GLU A 12 -1.31 32.32 -31.72
C GLU A 12 -2.41 32.41 -32.80
N GLN A 13 -2.07 32.22 -34.08
CA GLN A 13 -3.07 32.24 -35.16
C GLN A 13 -3.89 30.94 -35.23
N CYS A 14 -3.31 29.79 -34.85
CA CYS A 14 -4.01 28.50 -34.81
C CYS A 14 -5.10 28.44 -33.72
N CYS A 15 -4.87 29.05 -32.56
CA CYS A 15 -5.82 29.02 -31.44
C CYS A 15 -7.11 29.82 -31.73
N SER A 16 -7.02 30.89 -32.53
CA SER A 16 -8.16 31.75 -32.84
C SER A 16 -9.17 31.11 -33.81
N HIS A 17 -8.74 30.12 -34.61
CA HIS A 17 -9.59 29.40 -35.55
C HIS A 17 -10.37 28.28 -34.85
N TRP A 18 -9.74 27.55 -33.92
CA TRP A 18 -10.38 26.48 -33.15
C TRP A 18 -11.45 26.99 -32.17
N ALA A 19 -11.26 28.17 -31.58
CA ALA A 19 -12.21 28.74 -30.64
C ALA A 19 -13.54 29.20 -31.29
N ARG A 20 -13.56 29.49 -32.60
CA ARG A 20 -14.78 29.95 -33.31
C ARG A 20 -15.63 28.81 -33.88
N THR A 21 -15.07 27.61 -34.06
CA THR A 21 -15.80 26.47 -34.65
C THR A 21 -16.56 25.64 -33.59
N LEU A 22 -16.18 25.73 -32.31
CA LEU A 22 -16.83 24.97 -31.22
C LEU A 22 -18.06 25.66 -30.62
N VAL A 23 -18.19 26.97 -30.73
CA VAL A 23 -19.33 27.72 -30.15
C VAL A 23 -20.57 27.72 -31.06
N SER A 24 -20.44 27.46 -32.36
CA SER A 24 -21.59 27.37 -33.28
C SER A 24 -22.22 25.98 -33.42
N ARG A 25 -21.70 24.94 -32.74
CA ARG A 25 -22.29 23.58 -32.81
C ARG A 25 -23.01 23.12 -31.54
N CYS A 26 -23.09 23.96 -30.50
CA CYS A 26 -23.74 23.62 -29.24
C CYS A 26 -25.06 24.37 -28.98
N MET A 27 -25.70 24.97 -30.00
CA MET A 27 -26.96 25.71 -29.83
C MET A 27 -28.13 25.26 -30.71
N GLU A 28 -28.11 24.07 -31.33
CA GLU A 28 -29.17 23.68 -32.27
C GLU A 28 -29.83 22.30 -32.09
N GLU A 29 -29.66 21.62 -30.95
CA GLU A 29 -30.46 20.40 -30.67
C GLU A 29 -30.92 20.30 -29.20
N GLU A 30 -31.80 21.21 -28.79
CA GLU A 30 -32.74 20.98 -27.69
C GLU A 30 -34.17 20.95 -28.26
N THR A 31 -34.68 19.78 -28.62
CA THR A 31 -36.13 19.50 -28.58
C THR A 31 -36.40 17.99 -28.43
N GLY A 32 -37.06 17.64 -27.33
CA GLY A 32 -38.04 16.54 -27.20
C GLY A 32 -37.62 15.12 -27.60
N GLY A 33 -37.36 14.26 -26.61
CA GLY A 33 -37.30 12.81 -26.82
C GLY A 33 -37.22 12.03 -25.52
N GLU A 34 -38.35 11.47 -25.11
CA GLU A 34 -38.53 10.55 -23.98
C GLU A 34 -37.71 9.26 -24.24
N VAL A 35 -36.73 8.94 -23.38
CA VAL A 35 -35.92 7.72 -23.50
C VAL A 35 -36.34 6.69 -22.45
N THR A 36 -37.10 5.71 -22.89
CA THR A 36 -37.46 4.48 -22.17
C THR A 36 -36.22 3.59 -21.96
N GLN A 37 -36.00 3.12 -20.72
CA GLN A 37 -34.96 2.14 -20.37
C GLN A 37 -35.27 0.73 -20.94
N PRO A 38 -34.28 -0.05 -21.41
CA PRO A 38 -34.47 -1.46 -21.73
C PRO A 38 -34.33 -2.35 -20.47
N PRO A 39 -35.06 -3.48 -20.39
CA PRO A 39 -35.16 -4.27 -19.17
C PRO A 39 -33.95 -5.18 -18.91
N ARG A 40 -33.69 -5.39 -17.61
CA ARG A 40 -32.68 -6.30 -17.04
C ARG A 40 -32.97 -7.77 -17.40
N ASN A 41 -32.02 -8.44 -18.04
CA ASN A 41 -32.04 -9.89 -18.23
C ASN A 41 -31.81 -10.63 -16.90
N ARG A 42 -32.84 -11.34 -16.42
CA ARG A 42 -32.77 -12.32 -15.33
C ARG A 42 -32.23 -13.65 -15.88
N ARG A 43 -31.15 -14.18 -15.31
CA ARG A 43 -30.74 -15.59 -15.49
C ARG A 43 -31.55 -16.49 -14.52
N PRO A 44 -32.10 -17.63 -14.95
CA PRO A 44 -32.78 -18.55 -14.03
C PRO A 44 -31.79 -19.45 -13.29
N ARG A 45 -32.05 -19.63 -11.99
CA ARG A 45 -31.42 -20.60 -11.09
C ARG A 45 -31.83 -22.03 -11.48
N ALA A 46 -30.86 -22.91 -11.69
CA ALA A 46 -31.10 -24.35 -11.73
C ALA A 46 -31.21 -24.90 -10.29
N ARG A 47 -32.41 -25.36 -9.91
CA ARG A 47 -32.64 -26.28 -8.80
C ARG A 47 -32.71 -27.68 -9.38
N GLY A 48 -31.90 -28.59 -8.84
CA GLY A 48 -31.98 -30.03 -9.12
C GLY A 48 -31.54 -30.80 -7.87
N ALA A 49 -32.52 -31.18 -7.06
CA ALA A 49 -32.34 -32.08 -5.93
C ALA A 49 -32.19 -33.53 -6.42
N ARG A 50 -31.40 -34.34 -5.71
CA ARG A 50 -31.72 -35.77 -5.46
C ARG A 50 -30.99 -36.27 -4.21
N ARG A 51 -31.80 -36.85 -3.32
CA ARG A 51 -31.47 -37.58 -2.08
C ARG A 51 -31.09 -39.03 -2.40
N GLY A 52 -30.39 -39.66 -1.43
CA GLY A 52 -30.22 -41.11 -1.25
C GLY A 52 -28.81 -41.57 -1.61
N MET A 53 -28.05 -42.31 -0.81
CA MET A 53 -28.43 -43.28 0.23
C MET A 53 -27.21 -43.57 1.13
N LEU A 54 -27.47 -43.82 2.42
CA LEU A 54 -26.54 -44.38 3.40
C LEU A 54 -26.12 -45.81 3.02
N ALA A 55 -24.84 -46.14 3.18
CA ALA A 55 -24.38 -47.46 3.63
C ALA A 55 -22.98 -47.33 4.26
N ALA A 56 -22.89 -47.70 5.53
CA ALA A 56 -21.66 -47.88 6.28
C ALA A 56 -20.99 -49.20 5.89
N LEU A 57 -19.65 -49.24 5.90
CA LEU A 57 -18.84 -50.43 6.21
C LEU A 57 -17.43 -49.96 6.60
N ALA A 58 -16.97 -50.39 7.78
CA ALA A 58 -15.62 -50.18 8.32
C ALA A 58 -14.70 -51.37 7.98
N PRO A 59 -13.45 -51.43 8.47
CA PRO A 59 -12.23 -51.22 7.70
C PRO A 59 -11.54 -52.53 7.26
N ALA A 60 -10.85 -52.50 6.11
CA ALA A 60 -9.99 -53.60 5.67
C ALA A 60 -8.53 -53.14 5.55
N GLY A 61 -7.69 -53.72 6.41
CA GLY A 61 -6.40 -54.34 6.07
C GLY A 61 -5.31 -53.48 5.41
N SER A 62 -4.23 -53.28 6.16
CA SER A 62 -2.91 -52.91 5.67
C SER A 62 -2.41 -53.84 4.55
N ALA A 63 -2.17 -53.30 3.36
CA ALA A 63 -1.38 -53.95 2.32
C ALA A 63 -0.39 -52.95 1.70
N SER A 64 0.88 -53.25 1.93
CA SER A 64 2.07 -52.66 1.31
C SER A 64 1.90 -52.50 -0.21
N ARG A 65 2.01 -51.27 -0.72
CA ARG A 65 2.18 -51.00 -2.16
C ARG A 65 3.67 -50.83 -2.44
N GLN A 66 4.31 -51.88 -2.94
CA GLN A 66 5.62 -51.77 -3.57
C GLN A 66 5.50 -51.08 -4.93
N ALA A 67 6.39 -50.14 -5.21
CA ALA A 67 6.50 -49.46 -6.50
C ALA A 67 7.00 -50.45 -7.58
N PRO A 68 6.58 -50.30 -8.86
CA PRO A 68 7.10 -51.13 -9.94
C PRO A 68 8.58 -50.80 -10.21
N PRO A 69 9.39 -51.77 -10.68
CA PRO A 69 10.78 -51.53 -11.01
C PRO A 69 10.93 -50.64 -12.24
N PRO A 70 12.06 -49.92 -12.39
CA PRO A 70 12.28 -49.04 -13.53
C PRO A 70 12.43 -49.84 -14.83
N VAL A 71 11.80 -49.34 -15.88
CA VAL A 71 11.97 -49.83 -17.26
C VAL A 71 13.36 -49.42 -17.75
N VAL A 72 14.23 -50.40 -17.99
CA VAL A 72 15.54 -50.17 -18.61
C VAL A 72 15.38 -50.23 -20.13
N LEU A 73 15.42 -49.07 -20.79
CA LEU A 73 15.54 -48.99 -22.24
C LEU A 73 17.01 -49.24 -22.62
N ARG A 74 17.28 -50.34 -23.35
CA ARG A 74 18.60 -50.58 -23.96
C ARG A 74 18.77 -49.67 -25.17
N GLY A 75 19.71 -48.74 -25.11
CA GLY A 75 20.08 -47.88 -26.23
C GLY A 75 20.78 -48.64 -27.35
N ALA A 76 20.48 -48.27 -28.60
CA ALA A 76 21.16 -48.76 -29.80
C ALA A 76 22.61 -48.23 -29.88
N PRO A 77 23.56 -49.01 -30.41
CA PRO A 77 24.95 -48.58 -30.53
C PRO A 77 25.11 -47.59 -31.69
N GLY A 78 25.63 -46.38 -31.41
CA GLY A 78 26.00 -45.40 -32.44
C GLY A 78 25.71 -43.93 -32.14
N CYS A 79 25.12 -43.59 -30.99
CA CYS A 79 24.91 -42.19 -30.62
C CYS A 79 26.07 -41.71 -29.74
N THR A 80 26.99 -40.93 -30.31
CA THR A 80 27.99 -40.17 -29.54
C THR A 80 27.24 -39.21 -28.62
N THR A 81 27.36 -39.41 -27.32
CA THR A 81 26.93 -38.44 -26.31
C THR A 81 27.75 -37.18 -26.50
N VAL A 82 27.12 -36.11 -26.98
CA VAL A 82 27.69 -34.78 -26.89
C VAL A 82 27.65 -34.42 -25.41
N ASP A 83 28.82 -34.31 -24.79
CA ASP A 83 28.94 -33.76 -23.44
C ASP A 83 28.44 -32.32 -23.47
N VAL A 84 27.19 -32.13 -23.07
CA VAL A 84 26.69 -30.81 -22.69
C VAL A 84 27.50 -30.42 -21.46
N PRO A 85 28.26 -29.31 -21.49
CA PRO A 85 29.00 -28.90 -20.31
C PRO A 85 27.97 -28.73 -19.20
N THR A 86 28.10 -29.50 -18.12
CA THR A 86 27.41 -29.19 -16.87
C THR A 86 27.87 -27.81 -16.48
N VAL A 87 27.05 -26.80 -16.77
CA VAL A 87 27.17 -25.49 -16.15
C VAL A 87 27.09 -25.79 -14.66
N ARG A 88 28.24 -25.76 -13.98
CA ARG A 88 28.24 -25.67 -12.53
C ARG A 88 27.41 -24.45 -12.22
N SER A 89 26.21 -24.65 -11.68
CA SER A 89 25.40 -23.55 -11.17
C SER A 89 26.18 -22.98 -10.00
N THR A 90 26.99 -21.96 -10.27
CA THR A 90 27.33 -20.99 -9.25
C THR A 90 26.00 -20.53 -8.65
N PRO A 91 25.77 -20.64 -7.33
CA PRO A 91 24.54 -20.15 -6.75
C PRO A 91 24.53 -18.64 -7.01
N MET A 92 23.67 -18.22 -7.93
CA MET A 92 23.47 -16.82 -8.27
C MET A 92 23.10 -16.05 -6.99
N PRO A 93 23.96 -15.17 -6.46
CA PRO A 93 23.63 -14.34 -5.31
C PRO A 93 22.92 -13.08 -5.82
N VAL A 94 21.65 -13.15 -6.23
CA VAL A 94 21.13 -12.15 -7.20
C VAL A 94 19.92 -11.32 -6.76
N LEU A 95 19.61 -11.23 -5.47
CA LEU A 95 18.73 -10.15 -4.99
C LEU A 95 19.45 -9.31 -3.96
N HIS A 96 20.51 -8.64 -4.41
CA HIS A 96 21.28 -7.68 -3.64
C HIS A 96 21.43 -6.39 -4.46
N THR A 97 21.22 -5.23 -3.83
CA THR A 97 21.23 -3.92 -4.47
C THR A 97 21.97 -2.91 -3.58
N PRO A 98 22.33 -1.71 -4.07
CA PRO A 98 22.94 -0.68 -3.22
C PRO A 98 22.11 -0.29 -1.98
N LEU A 99 20.79 -0.49 -2.03
CA LEU A 99 19.92 -0.31 -0.86
C LEU A 99 20.26 -1.30 0.26
N CYS A 100 20.65 -2.53 -0.10
CA CYS A 100 21.03 -3.56 0.86
C CYS A 100 22.30 -3.16 1.62
N ASP A 101 23.32 -2.66 0.90
CA ASP A 101 24.54 -2.13 1.51
C ASP A 101 24.25 -0.92 2.41
N LEU A 102 23.43 0.02 1.93
CA LEU A 102 23.12 1.26 2.62
C LEU A 102 22.38 1.03 3.94
N LEU A 103 21.47 0.06 3.98
CA LEU A 103 20.59 -0.22 5.13
C LEU A 103 20.96 -1.48 5.92
N GLY A 104 22.02 -2.20 5.51
CA GLY A 104 22.46 -3.45 6.16
C GLY A 104 21.50 -4.63 5.96
N LEU A 105 20.84 -4.71 4.79
CA LEU A 105 19.85 -5.74 4.48
C LEU A 105 20.46 -6.90 3.69
N ARG A 106 19.82 -8.07 3.72
CA ARG A 106 20.18 -9.19 2.83
C ARG A 106 19.41 -9.16 1.51
N VAL A 107 18.18 -8.63 1.55
CA VAL A 107 17.29 -8.57 0.39
C VAL A 107 16.62 -7.19 0.31
N PRO A 108 16.35 -6.66 -0.89
CA PRO A 108 15.88 -5.29 -1.09
C PRO A 108 14.37 -5.16 -0.88
N LEU A 109 13.89 -5.59 0.29
CA LEU A 109 12.48 -5.67 0.64
C LEU A 109 12.21 -5.00 1.99
N LEU A 110 11.29 -4.04 1.98
CA LEU A 110 10.82 -3.31 3.14
C LEU A 110 9.37 -3.69 3.44
N GLN A 111 9.05 -3.89 4.71
CA GLN A 111 7.68 -3.96 5.21
C GLN A 111 7.29 -2.57 5.74
N SER A 112 6.09 -2.07 5.38
CA SER A 112 5.67 -0.70 5.69
C SER A 112 5.25 -0.49 7.15
N GLY A 113 5.63 0.64 7.77
CA GLY A 113 5.16 1.04 9.10
C GLY A 113 3.66 1.36 9.13
N MET A 114 2.85 0.33 9.35
CA MET A 114 1.38 0.40 9.28
C MET A 114 0.75 0.46 10.67
N LEU A 115 0.06 1.56 10.98
CA LEU A 115 -0.61 1.77 12.26
C LEU A 115 -1.59 0.63 12.58
N ARG A 116 -1.51 0.06 13.80
CA ARG A 116 -2.31 -1.11 14.28
C ARG A 116 -2.08 -2.41 13.49
N VAL A 117 -0.98 -2.51 12.76
CA VAL A 117 -0.63 -3.68 11.96
C VAL A 117 0.82 -4.08 12.23
N ALA A 118 1.74 -3.10 12.19
CA ALA A 118 3.17 -3.31 12.30
C ALA A 118 3.69 -3.08 13.71
N GLY A 119 3.41 -4.06 14.59
CA GLY A 119 3.99 -4.16 15.92
C GLY A 119 5.34 -4.92 15.93
N PRO A 120 5.96 -5.10 17.12
CA PRO A 120 7.31 -5.64 17.25
C PRO A 120 7.52 -7.02 16.62
N ALA A 121 6.54 -7.93 16.72
CA ALA A 121 6.65 -9.28 16.18
C ALA A 121 6.76 -9.30 14.64
N LEU A 122 5.90 -8.54 13.95
CA LEU A 122 5.94 -8.43 12.50
C LEU A 122 7.28 -7.85 12.02
N VAL A 123 7.73 -6.78 12.67
CA VAL A 123 8.98 -6.09 12.35
C VAL A 123 10.17 -7.04 12.50
N ALA A 124 10.24 -7.76 13.62
CA ALA A 124 11.33 -8.67 13.90
C ALA A 124 11.41 -9.83 12.90
N GLU A 125 10.28 -10.42 12.51
CA GLU A 125 10.26 -11.52 11.53
C GLU A 125 10.74 -11.08 10.15
N VAL A 126 10.33 -9.90 9.68
CA VAL A 126 10.81 -9.36 8.39
C VAL A 126 12.32 -9.10 8.44
N SER A 127 12.79 -8.49 9.54
CA SER A 127 14.21 -8.19 9.74
C SER A 127 15.07 -9.45 9.85
N ARG A 128 14.62 -10.49 10.57
CA ARG A 128 15.27 -11.82 10.63
C ARG A 128 15.37 -12.48 9.26
N ALA A 129 14.30 -12.38 8.46
CA ALA A 129 14.29 -12.87 7.09
C ALA A 129 15.18 -12.05 6.14
N GLY A 130 15.73 -10.93 6.59
CA GLY A 130 16.76 -10.17 5.90
C GLY A 130 16.25 -8.97 5.10
N GLY A 131 14.94 -8.70 5.16
CA GLY A 131 14.39 -7.42 4.73
C GLY A 131 14.50 -6.37 5.85
N LEU A 132 13.82 -5.24 5.69
CA LEU A 132 13.67 -4.23 6.72
C LEU A 132 12.22 -4.22 7.24
N GLY A 133 12.00 -4.67 8.47
CA GLY A 133 10.76 -4.42 9.18
C GLY A 133 10.67 -2.96 9.62
N ILE A 134 9.50 -2.32 9.52
CA ILE A 134 9.30 -0.94 9.96
C ILE A 134 8.16 -0.89 10.98
N LEU A 135 8.47 -0.49 12.21
CA LEU A 135 7.52 -0.32 13.30
C LEU A 135 6.63 0.90 13.05
N ALA A 136 5.34 0.79 13.35
CA ALA A 136 4.46 1.95 13.32
C ALA A 136 4.60 2.77 14.62
N GLY A 137 5.22 3.95 14.54
CA GLY A 137 5.41 4.85 15.69
C GLY A 137 4.29 5.87 15.91
N LEU A 138 3.36 5.99 14.96
CA LEU A 138 2.33 7.03 15.02
C LEU A 138 1.32 6.81 16.16
N SER A 139 0.98 7.89 16.88
CA SER A 139 -0.06 7.89 17.94
C SER A 139 0.25 6.99 19.14
N LEU A 140 1.53 6.77 19.44
CA LEU A 140 1.97 6.10 20.65
C LEU A 140 2.54 7.14 21.61
N PRO A 141 2.27 7.04 22.92
CA PRO A 141 3.05 7.81 23.90
C PRO A 141 4.55 7.48 23.77
N PRO A 142 5.45 8.45 24.01
CA PRO A 142 6.90 8.25 23.83
C PRO A 142 7.47 7.02 24.57
N ASP A 143 7.03 6.78 25.81
CA ASP A 143 7.46 5.61 26.59
C ASP A 143 6.97 4.29 25.99
N THR A 144 5.79 4.29 25.37
CA THR A 144 5.26 3.11 24.66
C THR A 144 6.07 2.85 23.40
N LEU A 145 6.39 3.90 22.64
CA LEU A 145 7.24 3.79 21.46
C LEU A 145 8.62 3.23 21.83
N ARG A 146 9.23 3.77 22.89
CA ARG A 146 10.50 3.29 23.43
C ARG A 146 10.46 1.83 23.83
N ALA A 147 9.40 1.41 24.53
CA ALA A 147 9.20 0.02 24.92
C ALA A 147 9.08 -0.90 23.70
N GLN A 148 8.33 -0.50 22.66
CA GLN A 148 8.21 -1.28 21.43
C GLN A 148 9.52 -1.37 20.65
N ILE A 149 10.31 -0.29 20.58
CA ILE A 149 11.65 -0.28 19.97
C ILE A 149 12.56 -1.31 20.68
N ARG A 150 12.55 -1.31 22.01
CA ARG A 150 13.34 -2.26 22.82
C ARG A 150 12.86 -3.69 22.66
N GLU A 151 11.55 -3.91 22.50
CA GLU A 151 11.01 -5.23 22.22
C GLU A 151 11.46 -5.75 20.84
N VAL A 152 11.47 -4.91 19.80
CA VAL A 152 12.04 -5.30 18.50
C VAL A 152 13.51 -5.74 18.67
N ARG A 153 14.32 -4.97 19.42
CA ARG A 153 15.73 -5.31 19.69
C ARG A 153 15.90 -6.60 20.50
N ARG A 154 14.93 -6.95 21.35
CA ARG A 154 14.93 -8.24 22.07
C ARG A 154 14.64 -9.41 21.13
N LEU A 155 13.82 -9.17 20.10
CA LEU A 155 13.46 -10.17 19.11
C LEU A 155 14.53 -10.30 18.01
N THR A 156 15.18 -9.22 17.56
CA THR A 156 16.18 -9.32 16.49
C THR A 156 17.36 -8.38 16.68
N ASP A 157 18.52 -8.87 16.25
CA ASP A 157 19.77 -8.12 16.09
C ASP A 157 19.89 -7.46 14.70
N ARG A 158 18.92 -7.70 13.80
CA ARG A 158 18.93 -7.17 12.43
C ARG A 158 18.37 -5.74 12.36
N PRO A 159 18.77 -4.95 11.36
CA PRO A 159 18.25 -3.60 11.18
C PRO A 159 16.72 -3.56 11.05
N PHE A 160 16.11 -2.53 11.62
CA PHE A 160 14.69 -2.23 11.50
C PHE A 160 14.49 -0.71 11.42
N GLY A 161 13.30 -0.29 11.01
CA GLY A 161 12.92 1.12 10.98
C GLY A 161 11.78 1.45 11.92
N VAL A 162 11.56 2.74 12.13
CA VAL A 162 10.37 3.28 12.82
C VAL A 162 9.74 4.37 11.96
N ASN A 163 8.42 4.29 11.74
CA ASN A 163 7.69 5.23 10.92
C ASN A 163 7.00 6.32 11.75
N LEU A 164 7.23 7.59 11.40
CA LEU A 164 6.48 8.73 11.91
C LEU A 164 5.91 9.54 10.74
N TRP A 165 4.77 10.21 10.98
CA TRP A 165 4.16 11.09 9.99
C TRP A 165 4.50 12.54 10.27
N LEU A 166 4.77 13.33 9.23
CA LEU A 166 5.07 14.76 9.36
C LEU A 166 4.00 15.69 8.80
N HIS A 167 2.80 15.16 8.54
CA HIS A 167 1.72 15.93 7.92
C HIS A 167 1.27 17.08 8.84
N PRO A 168 1.12 18.32 8.33
CA PRO A 168 0.73 19.47 9.17
C PRO A 168 -0.58 19.26 9.94
N LEU A 169 -1.62 18.72 9.27
CA LEU A 169 -2.92 18.39 9.91
C LEU A 169 -2.85 17.27 10.97
N VAL A 170 -1.72 16.57 11.06
CA VAL A 170 -1.49 15.50 12.04
C VAL A 170 -0.58 15.98 13.17
N ARG A 171 0.45 16.79 12.84
CA ARG A 171 1.35 17.43 13.82
C ARG A 171 0.67 18.48 14.66
N ALA A 172 -0.20 19.28 14.06
CA ALA A 172 -0.96 20.34 14.74
C ALA A 172 -2.46 20.17 14.45
N PRO A 173 -3.13 19.19 15.08
CA PRO A 173 -4.53 18.93 14.81
C PRO A 173 -5.41 20.08 15.30
N THR A 174 -6.40 20.47 14.48
CA THR A 174 -7.42 21.43 14.90
C THR A 174 -8.23 20.84 16.06
N PRO A 175 -8.34 21.53 17.22
CA PRO A 175 -9.18 21.08 18.32
C PRO A 175 -10.62 20.86 17.84
N PRO A 176 -11.32 19.78 18.26
CA PRO A 176 -12.67 19.51 17.78
C PRO A 176 -13.65 20.67 17.94
N ALA A 177 -13.53 21.44 19.03
CA ALA A 177 -14.36 22.62 19.30
C ALA A 177 -14.17 23.76 18.28
N GLN A 178 -13.07 23.78 17.53
CA GLN A 178 -12.77 24.79 16.52
C GLN A 178 -13.14 24.34 15.10
N LEU A 179 -13.67 23.12 14.94
CA LEU A 179 -14.13 22.65 13.64
C LEU A 179 -15.40 23.40 13.20
N PRO A 180 -15.57 23.73 11.91
CA PRO A 180 -16.76 24.42 11.42
C PRO A 180 -18.05 23.63 11.71
N ALA A 181 -19.01 24.27 12.38
CA ALA A 181 -20.24 23.60 12.82
C ALA A 181 -21.03 22.92 11.68
N GLN A 182 -21.07 23.55 10.50
CA GLN A 182 -21.72 22.98 9.31
C GLN A 182 -21.03 21.71 8.81
N GLU A 183 -19.69 21.66 8.85
CA GLU A 183 -18.93 20.46 8.47
C GLU A 183 -19.16 19.33 9.47
N VAL A 184 -19.11 19.66 10.76
CA VAL A 184 -19.41 18.72 11.85
C VAL A 184 -20.81 18.14 11.69
N GLN A 185 -21.83 18.97 11.48
CA GLN A 185 -23.21 18.52 11.28
C GLN A 185 -23.33 17.61 10.06
N ARG A 186 -22.73 17.98 8.93
CA ARG A 186 -22.76 17.19 7.69
C ARG A 186 -22.10 15.82 7.87
N VAL A 187 -20.92 15.77 8.48
CA VAL A 187 -20.18 14.52 8.70
C VAL A 187 -20.89 13.66 9.74
N GLN A 188 -21.30 14.21 10.87
CA GLN A 188 -22.04 13.45 11.88
C GLN A 188 -23.38 12.94 11.34
N GLY A 189 -24.09 13.73 10.53
CA GLY A 189 -25.31 13.28 9.86
C GLY A 189 -25.08 12.03 8.99
N LYS A 190 -23.99 12.01 8.20
CA LYS A 190 -23.63 10.83 7.40
C LYS A 190 -23.21 9.65 8.27
N LEU A 191 -22.41 9.88 9.32
CA LEU A 191 -21.95 8.83 10.23
C LEU A 191 -23.07 8.26 11.10
N ASN A 192 -24.09 9.06 11.43
CA ASN A 192 -25.24 8.62 12.20
C ASN A 192 -26.10 7.59 11.44
N ALA A 193 -26.06 7.55 10.11
CA ALA A 193 -26.67 6.47 9.33
C ALA A 193 -26.00 5.13 9.64
N PHE A 194 -24.66 5.07 9.62
CA PHE A 194 -23.90 3.87 9.98
C PHE A 194 -24.05 3.50 11.46
N ARG A 195 -24.13 4.50 12.36
CA ARG A 195 -24.43 4.25 13.78
C ARG A 195 -25.79 3.59 13.96
N ALA A 196 -26.81 4.00 13.22
CA ALA A 196 -28.14 3.38 13.28
C ALA A 196 -28.09 1.91 12.83
N GLU A 197 -27.38 1.60 11.74
CA GLU A 197 -27.16 0.22 11.28
C GLU A 197 -26.44 -0.64 12.33
N LEU A 198 -25.50 -0.04 13.07
CA LEU A 198 -24.78 -0.68 14.17
C LEU A 198 -25.52 -0.62 15.52
N GLY A 199 -26.71 -0.02 15.62
CA GLY A 199 -27.43 0.13 16.90
C GLY A 199 -26.72 1.04 17.92
N LEU A 200 -25.84 1.93 17.45
CA LEU A 200 -25.16 2.95 18.24
C LEU A 200 -26.01 4.22 18.37
N GLN A 201 -25.80 4.97 19.45
CA GLN A 201 -26.49 6.25 19.65
C GLN A 201 -25.97 7.31 18.66
N PRO A 202 -26.84 8.16 18.10
CA PRO A 202 -26.42 9.23 17.22
C PRO A 202 -25.57 10.25 18.00
N VAL A 203 -24.54 10.78 17.35
CA VAL A 203 -23.69 11.85 17.91
C VAL A 203 -24.11 13.18 17.31
N GLN A 204 -24.23 14.19 18.16
CA GLN A 204 -24.46 15.59 17.79
C GLN A 204 -23.24 16.40 18.23
N GLY A 205 -22.75 17.28 17.36
CA GLY A 205 -21.62 18.15 17.68
C GLY A 205 -20.23 17.53 17.42
N PRO A 206 -19.16 18.22 17.88
CA PRO A 206 -17.78 17.87 17.55
C PRO A 206 -17.41 16.44 17.97
N PRO A 207 -16.52 15.78 17.22
CA PRO A 207 -16.01 14.46 17.60
C PRO A 207 -15.20 14.53 18.90
N PRO A 208 -15.04 13.41 19.62
CA PRO A 208 -14.11 13.36 20.74
C PRO A 208 -12.69 13.70 20.28
N PRO A 209 -11.86 14.31 21.14
CA PRO A 209 -10.47 14.59 20.80
C PRO A 209 -9.73 13.28 20.52
N ALA A 210 -9.02 13.22 19.39
CA ALA A 210 -8.09 12.14 19.15
C ALA A 210 -6.90 12.27 20.13
N PRO A 211 -6.18 11.16 20.42
CA PRO A 211 -4.92 11.23 21.15
C PRO A 211 -3.97 12.25 20.50
N PRO A 212 -3.20 13.02 21.30
CA PRO A 212 -2.26 13.97 20.76
C PRO A 212 -1.21 13.27 19.89
N ALA A 213 -0.73 13.97 18.87
CA ALA A 213 0.45 13.54 18.15
C ALA A 213 1.68 13.89 18.99
N TYR A 214 2.45 12.88 19.40
CA TYR A 214 3.72 13.05 20.09
C TYR A 214 4.89 13.13 19.09
N ILE A 215 4.68 13.68 17.90
CA ILE A 215 5.60 13.47 16.76
C ILE A 215 7.00 14.02 17.05
N ASP A 216 7.09 15.17 17.72
CA ASP A 216 8.37 15.79 18.04
C ASP A 216 9.04 15.04 19.21
N GLU A 217 8.29 14.62 20.22
CA GLU A 217 8.79 13.79 21.33
C GLU A 217 9.20 12.38 20.87
N ASP A 218 8.44 11.77 19.98
CA ASP A 218 8.72 10.47 19.37
C ASP A 218 10.01 10.56 18.53
N PHE A 219 10.23 11.68 17.82
CA PHE A 219 11.49 11.90 17.12
C PHE A 219 12.68 11.92 18.09
N GLU A 220 12.54 12.53 19.27
CA GLU A 220 13.59 12.47 20.31
C GLU A 220 13.85 11.02 20.76
N VAL A 221 12.80 10.22 20.96
CA VAL A 221 12.94 8.78 21.28
C VAL A 221 13.74 8.05 20.20
N LEU A 222 13.47 8.30 18.92
CA LEU A 222 14.18 7.67 17.80
C LEU A 222 15.68 7.99 17.82
N VAL A 223 16.03 9.26 18.08
CA VAL A 223 17.42 9.73 18.17
C VAL A 223 18.13 9.13 19.37
N GLU A 224 17.49 9.14 20.55
CA GLU A 224 18.05 8.59 21.78
C GLU A 224 18.27 7.08 21.71
N GLU A 225 17.30 6.33 21.18
CA GLU A 225 17.39 4.87 21.01
C GLU A 225 18.23 4.46 19.79
N ARG A 226 18.72 5.44 19.00
CA ARG A 226 19.53 5.25 17.78
C ARG A 226 18.97 4.16 16.88
N VAL A 227 17.71 4.32 16.48
CA VAL A 227 17.08 3.35 15.57
C VAL A 227 17.84 3.29 14.25
N PRO A 228 18.01 2.12 13.61
CA PRO A 228 18.79 2.05 12.37
C PRO A 228 18.20 2.91 11.24
N VAL A 229 16.88 2.98 11.16
CA VAL A 229 16.16 3.71 10.11
C VAL A 229 14.99 4.53 10.69
N TRP A 230 14.90 5.80 10.31
CA TRP A 230 13.69 6.60 10.46
C TRP A 230 12.95 6.66 9.11
N SER A 231 11.72 6.19 9.10
CA SER A 231 10.82 6.27 7.95
C SER A 231 9.85 7.45 8.11
N VAL A 232 9.85 8.36 7.15
CA VAL A 232 9.01 9.56 7.14
C VAL A 232 7.84 9.35 6.17
N GLY A 233 6.62 9.42 6.71
CA GLY A 233 5.38 9.46 5.94
C GLY A 233 4.78 10.87 5.88
N LEU A 234 4.09 11.18 4.77
CA LEU A 234 3.20 12.34 4.65
C LEU A 234 3.82 13.68 5.06
N GLY A 235 5.04 13.98 4.64
CA GLY A 235 5.67 15.27 4.93
C GLY A 235 7.17 15.24 4.69
N VAL A 236 7.81 16.36 5.01
CA VAL A 236 9.24 16.59 4.76
C VAL A 236 9.92 16.82 6.12
N PRO A 237 11.00 16.08 6.46
CA PRO A 237 11.77 16.37 7.66
C PRO A 237 12.52 17.69 7.50
N SER A 238 12.77 18.39 8.61
CA SER A 238 13.65 19.57 8.54
C SER A 238 15.10 19.14 8.33
N ALA A 239 15.92 20.02 7.74
CA ALA A 239 17.36 19.78 7.59
C ALA A 239 18.03 19.45 8.95
N ALA A 240 17.64 20.17 10.01
CA ALA A 240 18.13 19.92 11.35
C ALA A 240 17.75 18.52 11.89
N GLN A 241 16.55 18.00 11.56
CA GLN A 241 16.19 16.63 11.94
C GLN A 241 17.06 15.61 11.20
N VAL A 242 17.28 15.81 9.90
CA VAL A 242 18.12 14.93 9.08
C VAL A 242 19.57 14.95 9.57
N GLU A 243 20.15 16.11 9.84
CA GLU A 243 21.50 16.26 10.40
C GLU A 243 21.64 15.53 11.73
N ARG A 244 20.65 15.65 12.63
CA ARG A 244 20.63 14.93 13.91
C ARG A 244 20.55 13.41 13.71
N CYS A 245 19.74 12.94 12.77
CA CYS A 245 19.70 11.52 12.40
C CYS A 245 21.07 11.03 11.92
N HIS A 246 21.69 11.75 10.99
CA HIS A 246 23.00 11.37 10.44
C HIS A 246 24.10 11.39 11.50
N ALA A 247 24.12 12.38 12.40
CA ALA A 247 25.05 12.44 13.52
C ALA A 247 24.87 11.27 14.51
N ALA A 248 23.66 10.71 14.61
CA ALA A 248 23.35 9.54 15.41
C ALA A 248 23.50 8.19 14.65
N GLY A 249 23.89 8.23 13.37
CA GLY A 249 24.02 7.04 12.51
C GLY A 249 22.69 6.48 11.98
N ILE A 250 21.61 7.27 12.06
CA ILE A 250 20.26 6.89 11.63
C ILE A 250 20.08 7.24 10.15
N LYS A 251 19.59 6.30 9.36
CA LYS A 251 19.22 6.53 7.95
C LYS A 251 17.79 7.04 7.83
N VAL A 252 17.56 8.00 6.94
CA VAL A 252 16.26 8.63 6.74
C VAL A 252 15.65 8.18 5.41
N VAL A 253 14.44 7.62 5.46
CA VAL A 253 13.67 7.19 4.30
C VAL A 253 12.45 8.08 4.14
N GLY A 254 12.31 8.79 3.01
CA GLY A 254 11.15 9.63 2.73
C GLY A 254 10.22 9.00 1.68
N MET A 255 8.90 9.09 1.86
CA MET A 255 7.93 8.60 0.87
C MET A 255 7.32 9.74 0.05
N ALA A 256 7.27 9.59 -1.27
CA ALA A 256 6.70 10.55 -2.22
C ALA A 256 5.68 9.89 -3.15
N ALA A 257 4.65 10.65 -3.53
CA ALA A 257 3.68 10.26 -4.56
C ALA A 257 3.89 11.01 -5.89
N SER A 258 4.90 11.88 -6.00
CA SER A 258 5.23 12.63 -7.20
C SER A 258 6.73 12.91 -7.32
N VAL A 259 7.20 13.19 -8.54
CA VAL A 259 8.60 13.59 -8.79
C VAL A 259 8.94 14.92 -8.10
N ALA A 260 7.99 15.85 -8.01
CA ALA A 260 8.21 17.12 -7.33
C ALA A 260 8.47 16.89 -5.83
N ASP A 261 7.64 16.08 -5.20
CA ASP A 261 7.78 15.71 -3.78
C ASP A 261 9.08 14.94 -3.52
N ALA A 262 9.46 14.05 -4.45
CA ALA A 262 10.72 13.31 -4.40
C ALA A 262 11.93 14.25 -4.34
N ARG A 263 11.97 15.27 -5.21
CA ARG A 263 13.03 16.29 -5.22
C ARG A 263 13.04 17.13 -3.94
N THR A 264 11.87 17.45 -3.39
CA THR A 264 11.79 18.17 -2.11
C THR A 264 12.37 17.35 -0.97
N LEU A 265 12.05 16.06 -0.90
CA LEU A 265 12.61 15.15 0.11
C LEU A 265 14.11 14.94 -0.07
N GLU A 266 14.59 14.76 -1.30
CA GLU A 266 16.03 14.67 -1.58
C GLU A 266 16.77 15.95 -1.16
N ALA A 267 16.21 17.13 -1.47
CA ALA A 267 16.79 18.40 -1.05
C ALA A 267 16.80 18.58 0.48
N ALA A 268 15.91 17.91 1.21
CA ALA A 268 15.91 17.86 2.67
C ALA A 268 16.99 16.91 3.24
N GLY A 269 17.61 16.07 2.39
CA GLY A 269 18.75 15.21 2.75
C GLY A 269 18.38 13.77 3.11
N VAL A 270 17.20 13.26 2.70
CA VAL A 270 16.85 11.84 2.94
C VAL A 270 17.83 10.89 2.23
N ASP A 271 18.13 9.74 2.84
CA ASP A 271 19.06 8.74 2.29
C ASP A 271 18.39 7.84 1.24
N VAL A 272 17.07 7.63 1.32
CA VAL A 272 16.29 6.75 0.43
C VAL A 272 14.93 7.37 0.16
N LEU A 273 14.43 7.23 -1.07
CA LEU A 273 13.08 7.63 -1.45
C LEU A 273 12.19 6.43 -1.69
N VAL A 274 10.94 6.48 -1.24
CA VAL A 274 9.90 5.50 -1.57
C VAL A 274 8.94 6.13 -2.59
N ALA A 275 8.93 5.59 -3.81
CA ALA A 275 8.01 5.95 -4.88
C ALA A 275 6.66 5.23 -4.66
N GLN A 276 5.69 5.95 -4.07
CA GLN A 276 4.38 5.40 -3.75
C GLN A 276 3.43 5.57 -4.94
N GLY A 277 3.30 4.55 -5.78
CA GLY A 277 2.31 4.52 -6.86
C GLY A 277 0.87 4.46 -6.34
N SER A 278 -0.08 4.86 -7.18
CA SER A 278 -1.50 4.98 -6.83
C SER A 278 -2.17 3.67 -6.42
N GLU A 279 -1.57 2.53 -6.76
CA GLU A 279 -1.96 1.18 -6.37
C GLU A 279 -1.74 0.90 -4.88
N ALA A 280 -0.93 1.70 -4.18
CA ALA A 280 -0.64 1.49 -2.77
C ALA A 280 -1.88 1.66 -1.87
N GLY A 281 -2.03 0.74 -0.92
CA GLY A 281 -3.01 0.82 0.15
C GLY A 281 -2.63 1.85 1.22
N GLY A 282 -3.61 2.30 2.00
CA GLY A 282 -3.38 3.29 3.05
C GLY A 282 -3.29 4.71 2.51
N HIS A 283 -2.88 5.64 3.36
CA HIS A 283 -2.79 7.05 3.03
C HIS A 283 -1.83 7.34 1.88
N ARG A 284 -2.25 8.24 1.01
CA ARG A 284 -1.48 8.74 -0.12
C ARG A 284 -0.52 9.81 0.36
N SER A 285 0.76 9.63 0.04
CA SER A 285 1.89 10.51 0.38
C SER A 285 1.85 11.82 -0.41
N THR A 286 0.77 12.56 -0.19
CA THR A 286 0.47 13.90 -0.68
C THR A 286 0.17 14.75 0.54
N TRP A 287 1.03 15.71 0.87
CA TRP A 287 0.97 16.45 2.15
C TRP A 287 0.79 17.96 1.98
N THR A 288 0.68 18.45 0.75
CA THR A 288 0.28 19.83 0.48
C THR A 288 -1.24 19.93 0.51
N GLY A 289 -1.76 20.87 1.31
CA GLY A 289 -3.19 21.01 1.57
C GLY A 289 -4.00 21.21 0.30
N GLY A 290 -5.12 20.49 0.18
CA GLY A 290 -6.00 20.58 -1.00
C GLY A 290 -5.47 19.84 -2.23
N THR A 291 -4.52 18.92 -2.08
CA THR A 291 -4.04 18.09 -3.19
C THR A 291 -5.22 17.43 -3.92
N PRO A 292 -5.44 17.73 -5.21
CA PRO A 292 -6.49 17.12 -6.00
C PRO A 292 -6.32 15.60 -6.01
N HIS A 293 -7.44 14.88 -6.04
CA HIS A 293 -7.47 13.42 -6.09
C HIS A 293 -6.57 12.89 -7.23
N GLU A 294 -6.53 13.59 -8.36
CA GLU A 294 -5.74 13.28 -9.55
C GLU A 294 -4.24 13.18 -9.28
N ARG A 295 -3.68 14.00 -8.37
CA ARG A 295 -2.25 13.91 -8.03
C ARG A 295 -1.92 12.62 -7.30
N ALA A 296 -2.90 11.96 -6.71
CA ALA A 296 -2.72 10.67 -6.05
C ALA A 296 -2.81 9.48 -7.02
N LEU A 297 -3.03 9.70 -8.32
CA LEU A 297 -3.36 8.65 -9.30
C LEU A 297 -2.21 8.15 -10.16
N VAL A 298 -1.01 8.72 -10.09
CA VAL A 298 0.14 8.21 -10.87
C VAL A 298 0.50 6.79 -10.40
N GLY A 299 0.39 5.82 -11.32
CA GLY A 299 0.66 4.40 -11.02
C GLY A 299 2.14 4.08 -10.86
N THR A 300 2.46 2.99 -10.15
CA THR A 300 3.82 2.54 -9.83
C THR A 300 4.67 2.39 -11.09
N LEU A 301 4.10 1.83 -12.16
CA LEU A 301 4.82 1.59 -13.43
C LEU A 301 5.35 2.88 -14.07
N ALA A 302 4.62 4.00 -13.92
CA ALA A 302 5.05 5.30 -14.45
C ALA A 302 5.86 6.10 -13.43
N LEU A 303 5.47 6.06 -12.15
CA LEU A 303 6.08 6.87 -11.10
C LEU A 303 7.52 6.45 -10.80
N VAL A 304 7.77 5.14 -10.70
CA VAL A 304 9.08 4.60 -10.30
C VAL A 304 10.20 5.06 -11.23
N PRO A 305 10.16 4.78 -12.56
CA PRO A 305 11.26 5.19 -13.44
C PRO A 305 11.39 6.71 -13.52
N ALA A 306 10.27 7.46 -13.50
CA ALA A 306 10.30 8.92 -13.51
C ALA A 306 10.97 9.51 -12.26
N MET A 307 10.82 8.88 -11.09
CA MET A 307 11.54 9.27 -9.87
C MET A 307 13.00 8.86 -9.91
N VAL A 308 13.31 7.64 -10.38
CA VAL A 308 14.69 7.15 -10.54
C VAL A 308 15.52 8.09 -11.41
N ASP A 309 14.96 8.55 -12.53
CA ASP A 309 15.65 9.48 -13.44
C ASP A 309 15.81 10.91 -12.87
N ALA A 310 15.00 11.26 -11.86
CA ALA A 310 14.90 12.63 -11.35
C ALA A 310 15.69 12.92 -10.07
N VAL A 311 16.17 11.88 -9.39
CA VAL A 311 16.88 11.95 -8.10
C VAL A 311 18.16 11.10 -8.14
N ARG A 312 19.04 11.29 -7.17
CA ARG A 312 20.33 10.57 -7.04
C ARG A 312 20.30 9.50 -5.97
N VAL A 313 19.48 9.68 -4.94
CA VAL A 313 19.35 8.69 -3.86
C VAL A 313 18.58 7.45 -4.32
N PRO A 314 18.84 6.25 -3.73
CA PRO A 314 18.12 5.03 -4.08
C PRO A 314 16.60 5.20 -3.97
N VAL A 315 15.87 4.72 -4.99
CA VAL A 315 14.40 4.71 -5.03
C VAL A 315 13.88 3.30 -4.74
N VAL A 316 12.91 3.19 -3.84
CA VAL A 316 12.17 1.97 -3.49
C VAL A 316 10.76 2.06 -4.06
N ALA A 317 10.33 1.06 -4.81
CA ALA A 317 8.98 1.03 -5.37
C ALA A 317 7.94 0.60 -4.32
N ALA A 318 6.79 1.29 -4.25
CA ALA A 318 5.69 0.92 -3.39
C ALA A 318 4.34 1.06 -4.11
N GLY A 319 3.48 0.05 -3.96
CA GLY A 319 2.14 0.05 -4.53
C GLY A 319 1.94 -1.06 -5.56
N GLY A 320 0.91 -1.89 -5.35
CA GLY A 320 0.58 -3.02 -6.23
C GLY A 320 1.52 -4.23 -6.15
N ILE A 321 2.67 -4.11 -5.48
CA ILE A 321 3.67 -5.19 -5.33
C ILE A 321 3.21 -6.17 -4.26
N THR A 322 3.17 -7.47 -4.58
CA THR A 322 2.64 -8.52 -3.70
C THR A 322 3.49 -9.79 -3.68
N ASP A 323 4.21 -10.07 -4.77
CA ASP A 323 4.98 -11.31 -4.95
C ASP A 323 6.33 -11.05 -5.67
N GLY A 324 7.10 -12.10 -5.93
CA GLY A 324 8.40 -12.00 -6.61
C GLY A 324 8.36 -11.41 -8.02
N ARG A 325 7.22 -11.47 -8.74
CA ARG A 325 7.07 -10.83 -10.06
C ARG A 325 7.09 -9.31 -9.92
N GLY A 326 6.37 -8.79 -8.93
CA GLY A 326 6.38 -7.36 -8.61
C GLY A 326 7.74 -6.86 -8.15
N LEU A 327 8.50 -7.68 -7.41
CA LEU A 327 9.89 -7.38 -7.07
C LEU A 327 10.77 -7.24 -8.32
N VAL A 328 10.77 -8.25 -9.21
CA VAL A 328 11.59 -8.19 -10.44
C VAL A 328 11.18 -7.04 -11.34
N ALA A 329 9.88 -6.80 -11.52
CA ALA A 329 9.38 -5.67 -12.31
C ALA A 329 9.87 -4.33 -11.75
N SER A 330 9.86 -4.16 -10.43
CA SER A 330 10.33 -2.92 -9.78
C SER A 330 11.83 -2.70 -9.99
N LEU A 331 12.63 -3.77 -9.84
CA LEU A 331 14.07 -3.69 -10.10
C LEU A 331 14.36 -3.36 -11.58
N ALA A 332 13.58 -3.93 -12.51
CA ALA A 332 13.70 -3.63 -13.93
C ALA A 332 13.34 -2.18 -14.29
N LEU A 333 12.46 -1.53 -13.50
CA LEU A 333 12.14 -0.10 -13.61
C LEU A 333 13.22 0.82 -13.01
N GLY A 334 14.32 0.26 -12.48
CA GLY A 334 15.42 1.01 -11.88
C GLY A 334 15.30 1.22 -10.37
N ALA A 335 14.24 0.71 -9.72
CA ALA A 335 14.17 0.75 -8.25
C ALA A 335 15.29 -0.09 -7.63
N SER A 336 15.81 0.34 -6.49
CA SER A 336 16.78 -0.41 -5.69
C SER A 336 16.11 -1.40 -4.73
N GLY A 337 14.79 -1.45 -4.67
CA GLY A 337 14.03 -2.38 -3.85
C GLY A 337 12.53 -2.11 -3.86
N VAL A 338 11.80 -2.79 -2.98
CA VAL A 338 10.35 -2.68 -2.86
C VAL A 338 9.91 -2.46 -1.42
N LEU A 339 8.81 -1.72 -1.23
CA LEU A 339 8.12 -1.58 0.04
C LEU A 339 6.69 -2.11 -0.09
N LEU A 340 6.34 -3.06 0.77
CA LEU A 340 5.04 -3.71 0.79
C LEU A 340 4.28 -3.36 2.07
N GLY A 341 3.02 -2.97 1.91
CA GLY A 341 2.07 -2.80 3.01
C GLY A 341 1.06 -3.95 3.04
N THR A 342 0.14 -3.94 2.09
CA THR A 342 -1.02 -4.85 2.03
C THR A 342 -0.66 -6.33 2.17
N ARG A 343 0.42 -6.80 1.55
CA ARG A 343 0.88 -8.19 1.68
C ARG A 343 1.20 -8.58 3.12
N PHE A 344 1.75 -7.66 3.91
CA PHE A 344 2.10 -7.87 5.30
C PHE A 344 0.94 -7.68 6.29
N VAL A 345 -0.17 -7.05 5.88
CA VAL A 345 -1.41 -7.06 6.69
C VAL A 345 -1.93 -8.49 6.86
N ALA A 346 -1.90 -9.29 5.79
CA ALA A 346 -2.30 -10.70 5.83
C ALA A 346 -1.13 -11.61 6.24
N THR A 347 -0.53 -11.36 7.40
CA THR A 347 0.47 -12.25 8.02
C THR A 347 0.06 -12.64 9.44
N ARG A 348 0.62 -13.74 9.96
CA ARG A 348 0.31 -14.22 11.31
C ARG A 348 0.72 -13.23 12.40
N GLU A 349 1.86 -12.56 12.21
CA GLU A 349 2.46 -11.62 13.15
C GLU A 349 1.84 -10.22 13.09
N SER A 350 1.06 -9.93 12.05
CA SER A 350 0.34 -8.66 11.95
C SER A 350 -0.73 -8.53 13.04
N GLU A 351 -0.79 -7.35 13.66
CA GLU A 351 -1.80 -6.99 14.66
C GLU A 351 -3.17 -6.61 14.06
N ALA A 352 -3.31 -6.67 12.74
CA ALA A 352 -4.60 -6.43 12.09
C ALA A 352 -5.66 -7.44 12.58
N PRO A 353 -6.91 -7.03 12.82
CA PRO A 353 -7.98 -7.95 13.15
C PRO A 353 -8.25 -8.92 11.99
N ASP A 354 -8.68 -10.15 12.32
CA ASP A 354 -8.91 -11.19 11.32
C ASP A 354 -9.92 -10.79 10.25
N LEU A 355 -10.95 -9.99 10.60
CA LEU A 355 -11.91 -9.44 9.63
C LEU A 355 -11.22 -8.73 8.47
N TRP A 356 -10.12 -8.01 8.75
CA TRP A 356 -9.37 -7.27 7.74
C TRP A 356 -8.49 -8.21 6.91
N LYS A 357 -7.79 -9.15 7.57
CA LYS A 357 -6.99 -10.17 6.87
C LYS A 357 -7.84 -10.98 5.89
N GLN A 358 -9.01 -11.45 6.34
CA GLN A 358 -9.94 -12.21 5.50
C GLN A 358 -10.54 -11.37 4.38
N ALA A 359 -10.89 -10.10 4.65
CA ALA A 359 -11.38 -9.20 3.61
C ALA A 359 -10.36 -8.99 2.49
N LEU A 360 -9.06 -8.91 2.80
CA LEU A 360 -8.01 -8.79 1.77
C LEU A 360 -7.92 -10.03 0.87
N LEU A 361 -8.20 -11.22 1.40
CA LEU A 361 -8.15 -12.47 0.62
C LEU A 361 -9.41 -12.71 -0.22
N ALA A 362 -10.52 -12.05 0.13
CA ALA A 362 -11.81 -12.24 -0.51
C ALA A 362 -12.10 -11.24 -1.66
N ARG A 363 -11.18 -10.34 -1.97
CA ARG A 363 -11.41 -9.17 -2.85
C ARG A 363 -10.36 -9.08 -3.97
N GLY A 364 -10.78 -8.53 -5.11
CA GLY A 364 -9.94 -8.30 -6.28
C GLY A 364 -9.39 -6.88 -6.38
N ALA A 365 -8.58 -6.62 -7.41
CA ALA A 365 -7.97 -5.30 -7.63
C ALA A 365 -8.99 -4.16 -7.81
N ASP A 366 -10.15 -4.47 -8.42
CA ASP A 366 -11.24 -3.53 -8.69
C ASP A 366 -12.08 -3.21 -7.44
N ASP A 367 -11.89 -3.97 -6.35
CA ASP A 367 -12.58 -3.80 -5.08
C ASP A 367 -11.86 -2.79 -4.18
N THR A 368 -11.11 -1.84 -4.73
CA THR A 368 -10.49 -0.76 -3.95
C THR A 368 -11.00 0.61 -4.38
N VAL A 369 -10.97 1.57 -3.45
CA VAL A 369 -11.39 2.95 -3.69
C VAL A 369 -10.49 3.91 -2.93
N LEU A 370 -10.27 5.10 -3.50
CA LEU A 370 -9.70 6.22 -2.75
C LEU A 370 -10.78 6.86 -1.90
N THR A 371 -10.47 7.04 -0.62
CA THR A 371 -11.42 7.51 0.39
C THR A 371 -10.72 8.39 1.42
N ARG A 372 -11.49 9.29 2.02
CA ARG A 372 -11.06 10.16 3.13
C ARG A 372 -11.61 9.69 4.48
N MET A 373 -12.23 8.50 4.53
CA MET A 373 -13.03 8.02 5.66
C MET A 373 -12.31 8.08 7.02
N ALA A 374 -10.99 7.88 7.07
CA ALA A 374 -10.28 7.67 8.33
C ALA A 374 -9.68 8.94 8.93
N SER A 375 -9.28 9.92 8.12
CA SER A 375 -8.55 11.09 8.60
C SER A 375 -8.78 12.37 7.77
N GLY A 376 -9.73 12.37 6.84
CA GLY A 376 -9.94 13.48 5.90
C GLY A 376 -8.89 13.54 4.78
N LEU A 377 -7.80 12.79 4.88
CA LEU A 377 -6.76 12.65 3.87
C LEU A 377 -7.06 11.47 2.96
N TRP A 378 -6.68 11.57 1.69
CA TRP A 378 -6.84 10.49 0.73
C TRP A 378 -6.03 9.26 1.14
N GLY A 379 -6.68 8.11 1.16
CA GLY A 379 -6.04 6.80 1.27
C GLY A 379 -6.82 5.75 0.49
N ARG A 380 -6.15 4.65 0.12
CA ARG A 380 -6.78 3.54 -0.60
C ARG A 380 -7.17 2.43 0.35
N ALA A 381 -8.45 2.04 0.27
CA ALA A 381 -9.02 0.95 1.05
C ALA A 381 -9.81 0.01 0.13
N LEU A 382 -10.10 -1.18 0.64
CA LEU A 382 -11.14 -2.03 0.08
C LEU A 382 -12.47 -1.26 0.09
N ARG A 383 -13.24 -1.43 -0.97
CA ARG A 383 -14.55 -0.82 -1.16
C ARG A 383 -15.54 -1.44 -0.16
N ASN A 384 -16.17 -0.59 0.62
CA ASN A 384 -17.30 -0.89 1.47
C ASN A 384 -18.17 0.40 1.64
N PRO A 385 -19.39 0.31 2.19
CA PRO A 385 -20.28 1.46 2.34
C PRO A 385 -19.63 2.65 3.05
N LEU A 386 -18.82 2.41 4.08
CA LEU A 386 -18.11 3.47 4.80
C LEU A 386 -17.06 4.16 3.92
N ALA A 387 -16.25 3.40 3.19
CA ALA A 387 -15.22 3.93 2.30
C ALA A 387 -15.83 4.75 1.15
N GLU A 388 -16.92 4.25 0.55
CA GLU A 388 -17.62 4.93 -0.55
C GLU A 388 -18.29 6.23 -0.09
N ALA A 389 -18.83 6.26 1.13
CA ALA A 389 -19.43 7.47 1.69
C ALA A 389 -18.47 8.67 1.76
N PHE A 390 -17.16 8.41 1.83
CA PHE A 390 -16.10 9.41 1.85
C PHE A 390 -15.16 9.30 0.64
N GLY A 391 -15.63 8.67 -0.45
CA GLY A 391 -14.92 8.53 -1.71
C GLY A 391 -14.90 9.83 -2.54
N ALA A 392 -14.53 9.72 -3.81
CA ALA A 392 -14.53 10.84 -4.77
C ALA A 392 -15.91 11.48 -4.92
N ASP A 393 -16.95 10.67 -5.10
CA ASP A 393 -18.35 11.10 -5.22
C ASP A 393 -19.06 11.21 -3.85
N GLY A 394 -18.32 10.97 -2.77
CA GLY A 394 -18.81 11.00 -1.40
C GLY A 394 -18.76 12.39 -0.77
N ILE A 395 -19.07 12.45 0.51
CA ILE A 395 -18.93 13.70 1.27
C ILE A 395 -17.47 13.92 1.68
N ALA A 396 -17.06 15.18 1.83
CA ALA A 396 -15.77 15.47 2.45
C ALA A 396 -15.77 15.04 3.93
N GLY A 397 -14.69 14.41 4.40
CA GLY A 397 -14.49 14.16 5.83
C GLY A 397 -14.12 15.44 6.59
N LEU A 398 -14.02 15.33 7.93
CA LEU A 398 -13.38 16.35 8.76
C LEU A 398 -11.86 16.34 8.52
N SER A 399 -11.18 17.45 8.82
CA SER A 399 -9.73 17.53 8.64
C SER A 399 -8.97 16.71 9.69
N GLY A 400 -7.92 16.01 9.25
CA GLY A 400 -6.94 15.35 10.11
C GLY A 400 -7.56 14.44 11.17
N TYR A 401 -7.21 14.70 12.44
CA TYR A 401 -7.71 13.91 13.57
C TYR A 401 -9.19 14.11 13.90
N GLY A 402 -9.85 15.15 13.38
CA GLY A 402 -11.30 15.31 13.55
C GLY A 402 -12.06 14.12 12.96
N GLN A 403 -11.69 13.69 11.75
CA GLN A 403 -12.34 12.53 11.11
C GLN A 403 -12.03 11.23 11.85
N ARG A 404 -10.80 11.07 12.35
CA ARG A 404 -10.39 9.89 13.11
C ARG A 404 -11.22 9.73 14.38
N GLY A 405 -11.43 10.82 15.13
CA GLY A 405 -12.30 10.82 16.31
C GLY A 405 -13.76 10.56 15.94
N ALA A 406 -14.22 11.11 14.82
CA ALA A 406 -15.61 11.00 14.39
C ALA A 406 -16.06 9.57 14.05
N ILE A 407 -15.15 8.71 13.56
CA ILE A 407 -15.48 7.32 13.19
C ILE A 407 -15.13 6.30 14.28
N GLN A 408 -14.51 6.72 15.39
CA GLN A 408 -13.87 5.80 16.33
C GLN A 408 -14.85 4.80 16.96
N ASP A 409 -16.06 5.24 17.27
CA ASP A 409 -17.12 4.40 17.83
C ASP A 409 -17.62 3.35 16.82
N ILE A 410 -17.80 3.74 15.56
CA ILE A 410 -18.13 2.84 14.45
C ILE A 410 -17.03 1.78 14.29
N VAL A 411 -15.75 2.19 14.25
CA VAL A 411 -14.62 1.26 14.11
C VAL A 411 -14.52 0.30 15.30
N LYS A 412 -14.76 0.78 16.52
CA LYS A 412 -14.76 -0.04 17.72
C LYS A 412 -15.86 -1.11 17.66
N GLU A 413 -17.07 -0.72 17.30
CA GLU A 413 -18.20 -1.64 17.19
C GLU A 413 -18.02 -2.63 16.04
N ALA A 414 -17.57 -2.16 14.88
CA ALA A 414 -17.27 -3.01 13.72
C ALA A 414 -16.20 -4.07 14.07
N THR A 415 -15.17 -3.68 14.83
CA THR A 415 -14.15 -4.63 15.34
C THR A 415 -14.78 -5.68 16.25
N ALA A 416 -15.65 -5.27 17.20
CA ALA A 416 -16.30 -6.18 18.13
C ALA A 416 -17.23 -7.20 17.44
N ARG A 417 -17.85 -6.81 16.31
CA ARG A 417 -18.76 -7.66 15.52
C ARG A 417 -18.07 -8.48 14.44
N GLY A 418 -16.79 -8.21 14.13
CA GLY A 418 -16.15 -8.76 12.94
C GLY A 418 -16.73 -8.21 11.63
N ASP A 419 -17.24 -6.99 11.65
CA ASP A 419 -17.94 -6.36 10.53
C ASP A 419 -16.97 -5.62 9.59
N ALA A 420 -16.74 -6.20 8.43
CA ALA A 420 -15.88 -5.64 7.39
C ALA A 420 -16.52 -4.45 6.64
N GLU A 421 -17.85 -4.32 6.62
CA GLU A 421 -18.55 -3.30 5.84
C GLU A 421 -18.48 -1.91 6.49
N HIS A 422 -18.24 -1.86 7.80
CA HIS A 422 -18.11 -0.64 8.61
C HIS A 422 -16.68 -0.40 9.12
N PHE A 423 -15.70 -1.17 8.63
CA PHE A 423 -14.31 -1.06 9.06
C PHE A 423 -13.42 -0.37 8.01
N PRO A 424 -12.41 0.44 8.42
CA PRO A 424 -11.46 1.05 7.48
C PRO A 424 -10.45 0.03 6.96
N LEU A 425 -10.86 -0.75 5.96
CA LEU A 425 -10.08 -1.84 5.36
C LEU A 425 -8.99 -1.32 4.41
N PHE A 426 -7.93 -0.67 4.92
CA PHE A 426 -6.85 -0.19 4.05
C PHE A 426 -6.22 -1.34 3.23
N GLY A 427 -6.02 -1.13 1.94
CA GLY A 427 -5.64 -2.20 1.02
C GLY A 427 -5.30 -1.66 -0.36
N GLY A 428 -4.19 -2.14 -0.92
CA GLY A 428 -3.74 -1.76 -2.26
C GLY A 428 -4.36 -2.61 -3.35
N GLN A 429 -4.12 -2.28 -4.61
CA GLN A 429 -4.70 -3.00 -5.76
C GLN A 429 -4.10 -4.39 -6.00
N GLY A 430 -3.03 -4.76 -5.28
CA GLY A 430 -2.42 -6.10 -5.34
C GLY A 430 -3.23 -7.21 -4.64
N VAL A 431 -4.33 -6.89 -3.95
CA VAL A 431 -5.11 -7.85 -3.14
C VAL A 431 -5.57 -9.09 -3.91
N GLY A 432 -5.87 -8.96 -5.21
CA GLY A 432 -6.28 -10.10 -6.04
C GLY A 432 -5.20 -11.17 -6.24
N LEU A 433 -3.96 -10.91 -5.83
CA LEU A 433 -2.84 -11.85 -5.88
C LEU A 433 -2.58 -12.55 -4.53
N MET A 434 -3.41 -12.29 -3.51
CA MET A 434 -3.23 -12.80 -2.15
C MET A 434 -4.23 -13.91 -1.84
N HIS A 435 -3.76 -15.07 -1.37
CA HIS A 435 -4.61 -16.25 -1.17
C HIS A 435 -4.40 -16.95 0.18
N ASP A 436 -3.53 -16.43 1.05
CA ASP A 436 -3.13 -17.05 2.30
C ASP A 436 -2.69 -16.03 3.35
N VAL A 437 -2.55 -16.48 4.60
CA VAL A 437 -2.01 -15.72 5.75
C VAL A 437 -0.75 -16.42 6.29
N PRO A 438 0.40 -16.30 5.60
CA PRO A 438 1.64 -16.95 6.02
C PRO A 438 2.32 -16.19 7.17
N GLY A 439 3.48 -16.70 7.62
CA GLY A 439 4.39 -15.95 8.47
C GLY A 439 5.05 -14.83 7.69
N ALA A 440 5.39 -13.73 8.35
CA ALA A 440 6.01 -12.58 7.70
C ALA A 440 7.39 -12.90 7.11
N GLY A 441 8.19 -13.72 7.80
CA GLY A 441 9.45 -14.22 7.25
C GLY A 441 9.25 -15.09 6.01
N GLU A 442 8.22 -15.95 6.01
CA GLU A 442 7.87 -16.81 4.87
C GLU A 442 7.48 -15.96 3.64
N VAL A 443 6.84 -14.80 3.82
CA VAL A 443 6.56 -13.86 2.71
C VAL A 443 7.86 -13.40 2.06
N VAL A 444 8.84 -12.99 2.87
CA VAL A 444 10.13 -12.50 2.36
C VAL A 444 10.86 -13.61 1.59
N GLU A 445 10.96 -14.79 2.19
CA GLU A 445 11.62 -15.96 1.58
C GLU A 445 10.94 -16.39 0.27
N ARG A 446 9.60 -16.46 0.27
CA ARG A 446 8.82 -16.81 -0.91
C ARG A 446 9.01 -15.80 -2.03
N MET A 447 8.93 -14.50 -1.74
CA MET A 447 9.13 -13.45 -2.75
C MET A 447 10.53 -13.51 -3.37
N VAL A 448 11.55 -13.81 -2.58
CA VAL A 448 12.93 -13.99 -3.05
C VAL A 448 13.03 -15.20 -4.00
N ALA A 449 12.47 -16.35 -3.60
CA ALA A 449 12.46 -17.56 -4.43
C ALA A 449 11.69 -17.36 -5.74
N GLU A 450 10.52 -16.72 -5.67
CA GLU A 450 9.71 -16.37 -6.84
C GLU A 450 10.44 -15.41 -7.77
N ALA A 451 11.11 -14.39 -7.24
CA ALA A 451 11.89 -13.45 -8.04
C ALA A 451 13.07 -14.13 -8.74
N GLN A 452 13.79 -15.02 -8.05
CA GLN A 452 14.84 -15.84 -8.65
C GLN A 452 14.30 -16.72 -9.79
N ALA A 453 13.14 -17.35 -9.61
CA ALA A 453 12.49 -18.15 -10.64
C ALA A 453 12.06 -17.30 -11.85
N VAL A 454 11.55 -16.09 -11.62
CA VAL A 454 11.21 -15.14 -12.70
C VAL A 454 12.46 -14.75 -13.48
N LEU A 455 13.55 -14.38 -12.80
CA LEU A 455 14.82 -14.01 -13.44
C LEU A 455 15.43 -15.17 -14.24
N ALA A 456 15.33 -16.40 -13.73
CA ALA A 456 15.80 -17.59 -14.44
C ALA A 456 14.99 -17.86 -15.72
N ARG A 457 13.69 -17.56 -15.74
CA ARG A 457 12.80 -17.73 -16.89
C ARG A 457 12.96 -16.64 -17.97
N LEU A 458 13.42 -15.44 -17.59
CA LEU A 458 13.61 -14.32 -18.51
C LEU A 458 14.96 -14.36 -19.25
N ARG A 459 15.88 -15.21 -18.79
CA ARG A 459 17.16 -15.52 -19.46
C ARG A 459 16.97 -16.63 -20.47
#